data_AF-A0A1Q9V953-F1
#
_entry.id   AF-A0A1Q9V953-F1
#
_cell.length_a   1.000
_cell.length_b   1.000
_cell.length_c   1.000
_cell.angle_alpha   90.00
_cell.angle_beta   90.00
_cell.angle_gamma   90.00
#
_symmetry.space_group_name_H-M   'P 1'
#
loop_
_entity.id
_entity.type
_entity.pdbx_description
1 polymer ?
#
loop_
_entity_poly.entity_id
_entity_poly.type
_entity_poly.pdbx_seq_one_letter_code
_entity_poly.pdbx_strand_id
1 'polypeptide(L)'
;MPGWLTLADLKAEMDIDESDTRDDERLETALEAAEVFVERVRRGDFNFDQDPASDLPAPTADVRLGTLMLARRWNTRRRSPDGMVSMSEQGTATVVANDPDIARLLRIGRHARARVG
;
A
#
# COMPACT_ATOMS: atom_id res chain seq x y z
N MET A 1 -2.22 -13.51 -9.80
CA MET A 1 -1.83 -14.51 -8.77
C MET A 1 -2.54 -14.11 -7.50
N PRO A 2 -3.10 -15.02 -6.70
CA PRO A 2 -3.66 -14.63 -5.41
C PRO A 2 -2.53 -14.04 -4.55
N GLY A 3 -2.67 -12.77 -4.18
CA GLY A 3 -1.75 -12.06 -3.30
C GLY A 3 -1.80 -12.59 -1.87
N TRP A 4 -0.85 -12.15 -1.03
CA TRP A 4 -0.82 -12.48 0.39
C TRP A 4 -1.78 -11.60 1.21
N LEU A 5 -2.46 -10.64 0.56
CA LEU A 5 -3.62 -9.89 1.04
C LEU A 5 -4.83 -10.15 0.12
N THR A 6 -6.03 -9.94 0.67
CA THR A 6 -7.28 -10.13 -0.07
C THR A 6 -7.98 -8.81 -0.35
N LEU A 7 -8.85 -8.80 -1.36
CA LEU A 7 -9.72 -7.66 -1.60
C LEU A 7 -10.65 -7.36 -0.39
N ALA A 8 -11.07 -8.41 0.33
CA ALA A 8 -11.83 -8.24 1.56
C ALA A 8 -11.04 -7.48 2.64
N ASP A 9 -9.74 -7.76 2.80
CA ASP A 9 -8.87 -7.01 3.72
C ASP A 9 -8.82 -5.52 3.35
N LEU A 10 -8.74 -5.21 2.06
CA LEU A 10 -8.73 -3.82 1.58
C LEU A 10 -10.09 -3.13 1.77
N LYS A 11 -11.21 -3.83 1.51
CA LYS A 11 -12.56 -3.29 1.75
C LYS A 11 -12.79 -3.01 3.24
N ALA A 12 -12.37 -3.93 4.10
CA ALA A 12 -12.43 -3.76 5.55
C ALA A 12 -11.63 -2.53 6.03
N GLU A 13 -10.39 -2.34 5.52
CA GLU A 13 -9.57 -1.15 5.81
C GLU A 13 -10.22 0.15 5.31
N MET A 14 -11.02 0.09 4.25
CA MET A 14 -11.70 1.24 3.66
C MET A 14 -13.10 1.49 4.21
N ASP A 15 -13.58 0.66 5.15
CA ASP A 15 -14.97 0.67 5.64
C ASP A 15 -16.00 0.53 4.50
N ILE A 16 -15.72 -0.37 3.54
CA ILE A 16 -16.59 -0.72 2.42
C ILE A 16 -17.22 -2.08 2.71
N ASP A 17 -18.54 -2.19 2.53
CA ASP A 17 -19.25 -3.47 2.67
C ASP A 17 -18.72 -4.51 1.68
N GLU A 18 -18.51 -5.75 2.13
CA GLU A 18 -17.98 -6.82 1.27
C GLU A 18 -18.86 -7.09 0.04
N SER A 19 -20.18 -6.89 0.17
CA SER A 19 -21.15 -7.04 -0.92
C SER A 19 -21.16 -5.88 -1.91
N ASP A 20 -20.53 -4.75 -1.59
CA ASP A 20 -20.37 -3.63 -2.52
C ASP A 20 -19.29 -3.96 -3.56
N THR A 21 -19.71 -4.30 -4.77
CA THR A 21 -18.81 -4.73 -5.85
C THR A 21 -18.49 -3.64 -6.87
N ARG A 22 -19.00 -2.41 -6.67
CA ARG A 22 -18.96 -1.34 -7.69
C ARG A 22 -17.55 -0.95 -8.13
N ASP A 23 -16.59 -1.12 -7.25
CA ASP A 23 -15.20 -0.68 -7.43
C ASP A 23 -14.18 -1.82 -7.36
N ASP A 24 -14.62 -3.10 -7.36
CA ASP A 24 -13.79 -4.26 -7.05
C ASP A 24 -12.58 -4.41 -7.96
N GLU A 25 -12.79 -4.38 -9.28
CA GLU A 25 -11.70 -4.48 -10.26
C GLU A 25 -10.64 -3.37 -10.05
N ARG A 26 -11.10 -2.18 -9.66
CA ARG A 26 -10.22 -1.04 -9.43
C ARG A 26 -9.44 -1.18 -8.11
N LEU A 27 -10.12 -1.61 -7.05
CA LEU A 27 -9.51 -1.87 -5.75
C LEU A 27 -8.49 -3.00 -5.85
N GLU A 28 -8.82 -4.06 -6.59
CA GLU A 28 -7.95 -5.19 -6.85
C GLU A 28 -6.69 -4.76 -7.63
N THR A 29 -6.84 -3.94 -8.68
CA THR A 29 -5.69 -3.37 -9.40
C THR A 29 -4.78 -2.55 -8.48
N ALA A 30 -5.35 -1.76 -7.56
CA ALA A 30 -4.57 -0.97 -6.62
C ALA A 30 -3.85 -1.84 -5.58
N LEU A 31 -4.50 -2.91 -5.13
CA LEU A 31 -3.95 -3.89 -4.19
C LEU A 31 -2.79 -4.66 -4.83
N GLU A 32 -2.99 -5.24 -6.01
CA GLU A 32 -1.95 -6.00 -6.73
C GLU A 32 -0.71 -5.14 -6.97
N ALA A 33 -0.91 -3.90 -7.41
CA ALA A 33 0.21 -2.98 -7.60
C ALA A 33 0.98 -2.75 -6.28
N ALA A 34 0.26 -2.61 -5.15
CA ALA A 34 0.85 -2.31 -3.86
C ALA A 34 1.63 -3.53 -3.33
N GLU A 35 1.08 -4.73 -3.49
CA GLU A 35 1.76 -5.99 -3.17
C GLU A 35 3.05 -6.13 -3.98
N VAL A 36 3.00 -6.00 -5.30
CA VAL A 36 4.17 -6.07 -6.18
C VAL A 36 5.24 -5.05 -5.78
N PHE A 37 4.83 -3.84 -5.41
CA PHE A 37 5.77 -2.82 -4.95
C PHE A 37 6.45 -3.21 -3.63
N VAL A 38 5.66 -3.63 -2.64
CA VAL A 38 6.17 -3.99 -1.31
C VAL A 38 7.05 -5.23 -1.38
N GLU A 39 6.63 -6.25 -2.13
CA GLU A 39 7.43 -7.46 -2.39
C GLU A 39 8.77 -7.12 -3.03
N ARG A 40 8.77 -6.24 -4.04
CA ARG A 40 10.01 -5.82 -4.70
C ARG A 40 10.95 -5.10 -3.75
N VAL A 41 10.42 -4.23 -2.87
CA VAL A 41 11.25 -3.43 -1.94
C VAL A 41 11.70 -4.25 -0.73
N ARG A 42 10.90 -5.21 -0.29
CA ARG A 42 11.14 -6.05 0.90
C ARG A 42 11.54 -7.48 0.57
N ARG A 43 11.96 -7.72 -0.69
CA ARG A 43 12.42 -9.03 -1.12
C ARG A 43 13.57 -9.50 -0.23
N GLY A 44 13.43 -10.72 0.28
CA GLY A 44 14.41 -11.33 1.19
C GLY A 44 14.27 -10.93 2.66
N ASP A 45 13.35 -10.02 3.02
CA ASP A 45 13.02 -9.75 4.43
C ASP A 45 11.85 -10.63 4.91
N PHE A 46 10.94 -11.02 4.00
CA PHE A 46 9.73 -11.80 4.31
C PHE A 46 9.42 -12.85 3.23
N ASN A 47 8.70 -13.88 3.65
CA ASN A 47 8.12 -14.91 2.79
C ASN A 47 6.73 -14.48 2.29
N PHE A 48 6.69 -13.71 1.21
CA PHE A 48 5.44 -13.25 0.60
C PHE A 48 4.70 -14.35 -0.17
N ASP A 49 5.44 -15.32 -0.71
CA ASP A 49 4.90 -16.45 -1.48
C ASP A 49 4.23 -17.51 -0.59
N GLN A 50 4.29 -17.34 0.74
CA GLN A 50 3.84 -18.31 1.74
C GLN A 50 4.46 -19.71 1.54
N ASP A 51 5.67 -19.76 0.97
CA ASP A 51 6.39 -21.00 0.71
C ASP A 51 6.76 -21.68 2.04
N PRO A 52 6.21 -22.88 2.35
CA PRO A 52 6.51 -23.56 3.60
C PRO A 52 7.98 -23.98 3.72
N ALA A 53 8.75 -24.00 2.62
CA ALA A 53 10.17 -24.30 2.61
C ALA A 53 11.07 -23.07 2.84
N SER A 54 10.50 -21.87 2.94
CA SER A 54 11.26 -20.65 3.16
C SER A 54 11.64 -20.46 4.63
N ASP A 55 12.90 -20.12 4.89
CA ASP A 55 13.37 -19.71 6.23
C ASP A 55 12.95 -18.27 6.59
N LEU A 56 12.36 -17.53 5.65
CA LEU A 56 11.94 -16.15 5.88
C LEU A 56 10.63 -16.10 6.68
N PRO A 57 10.48 -15.13 7.61
CA PRO A 57 9.25 -14.97 8.35
C PRO A 57 8.11 -14.50 7.45
N ALA A 58 6.87 -14.83 7.82
CA ALA A 58 5.69 -14.26 7.17
C ALA A 58 5.65 -12.72 7.35
N PRO A 59 5.00 -11.98 6.42
CA PRO A 59 4.82 -10.53 6.55
C PRO A 59 4.15 -10.15 7.87
N THR A 60 4.82 -9.27 8.63
CA THR A 60 4.29 -8.78 9.92
C THR A 60 3.00 -7.97 9.75
N ALA A 61 2.26 -7.78 10.85
CA ALA A 61 1.06 -6.93 10.87
C ALA A 61 1.33 -5.50 10.32
N ASP A 62 2.48 -4.90 10.63
CA ASP A 62 2.87 -3.58 10.12
C ASP A 62 3.01 -3.56 8.60
N VAL A 63 3.56 -4.64 8.03
CA VAL A 63 3.75 -4.78 6.58
C VAL A 63 2.39 -4.98 5.91
N ARG A 64 1.51 -5.81 6.49
CA ARG A 64 0.13 -5.98 6.02
C ARG A 64 -0.63 -4.66 6.01
N LEU A 65 -0.69 -3.98 7.16
CA LEU A 65 -1.40 -2.71 7.30
C LEU A 65 -0.81 -1.64 6.38
N GLY A 66 0.51 -1.51 6.33
CA GLY A 66 1.19 -0.55 5.46
C GLY A 66 0.89 -0.77 3.97
N THR A 67 0.77 -2.02 3.52
CA THR A 67 0.38 -2.33 2.14
C THR A 67 -1.07 -1.97 1.85
N LEU A 68 -2.00 -2.27 2.77
CA LEU A 68 -3.42 -1.88 2.62
C LEU A 68 -3.59 -0.36 2.56
N MET A 69 -2.90 0.37 3.44
CA MET A 69 -2.88 1.84 3.43
C MET A 69 -2.29 2.39 2.12
N LEU A 70 -1.25 1.75 1.58
CA LEU A 70 -0.64 2.13 0.30
C LEU A 70 -1.63 1.93 -0.87
N ALA A 71 -2.31 0.79 -0.93
CA ALA A 71 -3.34 0.49 -1.93
C ALA A 71 -4.49 1.50 -1.86
N ARG A 72 -5.03 1.76 -0.66
CA ARG A 72 -6.06 2.78 -0.41
C ARG A 72 -5.63 4.15 -0.91
N ARG A 73 -4.39 4.56 -0.63
CA ARG A 73 -3.83 5.85 -1.07
C ARG A 73 -3.74 5.95 -2.59
N TRP A 74 -3.26 4.91 -3.27
CA TRP A 74 -3.16 4.90 -4.73
C TRP A 74 -4.53 4.95 -5.40
N ASN A 75 -5.51 4.21 -4.87
CA ASN A 75 -6.89 4.30 -5.33
C ASN A 75 -7.48 5.70 -5.12
N THR A 76 -7.24 6.32 -3.97
CA THR A 76 -7.75 7.67 -3.65
C THR A 76 -7.12 8.75 -4.54
N ARG A 77 -5.80 8.68 -4.79
CA ARG A 77 -5.09 9.62 -5.65
C ARG A 77 -5.54 9.58 -7.09
N ARG A 78 -5.93 8.42 -7.62
CA ARG A 78 -6.49 8.32 -8.97
C ARG A 78 -7.79 9.13 -9.14
N ARG A 79 -8.53 9.39 -8.06
CA ARG A 79 -9.76 10.21 -8.06
C ARG A 79 -9.51 11.70 -7.84
N SER A 80 -8.32 12.09 -7.40
CA SER A 80 -7.89 13.50 -7.38
C SER A 80 -7.08 13.78 -8.64
N PRO A 81 -7.56 14.60 -9.58
CA PRO A 81 -6.68 15.18 -10.58
C PRO A 81 -5.66 16.06 -9.85
N ASP A 82 -4.54 15.46 -9.45
CA ASP A 82 -3.36 16.17 -8.92
C ASP A 82 -2.83 17.04 -10.06
N GLY A 83 -3.38 18.25 -10.13
CA GLY A 83 -3.15 19.23 -11.19
C GLY A 83 -4.18 20.34 -11.29
N MET A 84 -5.40 20.19 -10.77
CA MET A 84 -6.39 21.28 -10.73
C MET A 84 -7.27 21.23 -9.49
N VAL A 85 -6.70 21.59 -8.33
CA VAL A 85 -7.51 22.29 -7.34
C VAL A 85 -7.65 23.72 -7.84
N SER A 86 -8.86 24.11 -8.25
CA SER A 86 -9.16 25.50 -8.60
C SER A 86 -8.75 26.38 -7.43
N MET A 87 -7.79 27.27 -7.69
CA MET A 87 -7.28 28.26 -6.77
C MET A 87 -8.44 29.08 -6.18
N SER A 88 -8.56 29.08 -4.86
CA SER A 88 -9.33 30.10 -4.14
C SER A 88 -8.52 30.52 -2.91
N GLU A 89 -7.74 31.59 -3.11
CA GLU A 89 -7.29 32.61 -2.15
C GLU A 89 -6.65 32.24 -0.79
N GLN A 90 -5.99 31.09 -0.62
CA GLN A 90 -5.12 30.92 0.58
C GLN A 90 -4.08 29.81 0.42
N GLY A 91 -2.86 30.19 0.02
CA GLY A 91 -1.62 29.44 0.25
C GLY A 91 -1.45 28.10 -0.50
N THR A 92 -0.35 27.97 -1.26
CA THR A 92 0.01 26.73 -1.94
C THR A 92 0.48 25.69 -0.92
N ALA A 93 -0.41 24.78 -0.50
CA ALA A 93 -0.01 23.59 0.26
C ALA A 93 0.43 22.50 -0.73
N THR A 94 1.73 22.26 -0.84
CA THR A 94 2.24 21.12 -1.62
C THR A 94 1.88 19.83 -0.89
N VAL A 95 0.93 19.06 -1.42
CA VAL A 95 0.61 17.73 -0.88
C VAL A 95 1.84 16.85 -1.08
N VAL A 96 2.52 16.51 0.01
CA VAL A 96 3.75 15.74 -0.04
C VAL A 96 3.46 14.37 -0.69
N ALA A 97 4.18 14.05 -1.75
CA ALA A 97 4.02 12.79 -2.51
C ALA A 97 4.23 11.53 -1.65
N ASN A 98 4.84 11.67 -0.46
CA ASN A 98 5.25 10.60 0.43
C ASN A 98 4.49 10.67 1.77
N ASP A 99 3.86 9.58 2.17
CA ASP A 99 3.14 9.47 3.44
C ASP A 99 4.15 8.94 4.48
N PRO A 100 4.53 9.74 5.48
CA PRO A 100 5.59 9.37 6.41
C PRO A 100 5.22 8.15 7.26
N ASP A 101 3.94 7.92 7.53
CA ASP A 101 3.47 6.83 8.38
C ASP A 101 3.46 5.51 7.62
N ILE A 102 2.96 5.51 6.38
CA ILE A 102 3.10 4.36 5.47
C ILE A 102 4.59 4.05 5.24
N ALA A 103 5.42 5.08 5.05
CA ALA A 103 6.85 4.89 4.86
C ALA A 103 7.54 4.30 6.11
N ARG A 104 7.04 4.63 7.31
CA ARG A 104 7.54 4.10 8.59
C ARG A 104 7.10 2.67 8.82
N LEU A 105 5.83 2.35 8.58
CA LEU A 105 5.28 0.98 8.69
C LEU A 105 5.99 0.04 7.72
N LEU A 106 6.08 0.44 6.44
CA LEU A 106 6.77 -0.32 5.42
C LEU A 106 8.30 -0.20 5.49
N ARG A 107 8.86 0.56 6.45
CA ARG A 107 10.27 0.98 6.55
C ARG A 107 10.97 1.13 5.19
N ILE A 108 10.43 2.01 4.35
CA ILE A 108 10.94 2.33 3.01
C ILE A 108 11.59 3.72 2.98
N GLY A 109 12.46 3.95 1.98
CA GLY A 109 13.15 5.23 1.79
C GLY A 109 14.06 5.55 2.99
N ARG A 110 13.90 6.75 3.57
CA ARG A 110 14.70 7.20 4.73
C ARG A 110 14.53 6.34 6.00
N HIS A 111 13.49 5.51 6.05
CA HIS A 111 13.23 4.61 7.16
C HIS A 111 13.76 3.18 6.91
N ALA A 112 14.36 2.93 5.74
CA ALA A 112 14.95 1.63 5.42
C ALA A 112 16.07 1.28 6.41
N ARG A 113 16.14 -0.01 6.79
CA ARG A 113 17.20 -0.51 7.66
C ARG A 113 18.52 -0.43 6.90
N ALA A 114 19.54 0.18 7.49
CA ALA A 114 20.89 0.15 6.92
C ALA A 114 21.33 -1.31 6.78
N ARG A 115 21.64 -1.73 5.55
CA ARG A 115 22.29 -3.00 5.29
C ARG A 115 23.80 -2.74 5.30
N VAL A 116 24.49 -3.25 6.32
CA VAL A 116 25.96 -3.29 6.33
C VAL A 116 26.35 -4.49 5.47
N GLY A 117 26.97 -4.21 4.32
CA GLY A 117 27.57 -5.21 3.46
C GLY A 117 28.98 -5.56 3.91
#